data_AF-A0A4V2Y5L3-F1
#
_entry.id   AF-A0A4V2Y5L3-F1
#
_cell.length_a   1.000
_cell.length_b   1.000
_cell.length_c   1.000
_cell.angle_alpha   90.00
_cell.angle_beta   90.00
_cell.angle_gamma   90.00
#
_symmetry.space_group_name_H-M   'P 1'
#
loop_
_entity.id
_entity.type
_entity.pdbx_description
1 polymer ?
#
loop_
_entity_poly.entity_id
_entity_poly.type
_entity_poly.pdbx_seq_one_letter_code
_entity_poly.pdbx_strand_id
1 'polypeptide(L)'
;MDDIPWHQVNITYPGQTAREREQHAVVHLSRVLPAAETAGLITSWWFIRKGAWRIRYLPTKRSDSGDQARRLLTEGVTWTGDIYEAETHAFGGHDAMTIAHTLFHLDSRHLLAYLHQHPTTRREHSLILCTALMRAAALDLNEQGDVWAQVVEHRAAHLNQAPRTDARRWERFTGDVWSLLLGAPRTTSDWHTAFANAGAALHRQRENGTLTRGLRAVIALHVIFHWNRLGLPATTQATLARAAQEAIFGLPNPHLPDPG
;
A
#
# COMPACT_ATOMS: atom_id res chain seq x y z
N MET A 1 -19.89 -18.29 -13.14
CA MET A 1 -19.27 -17.42 -14.15
C MET A 1 -17.79 -17.52 -13.89
N ASP A 2 -17.05 -18.20 -14.77
CA ASP A 2 -15.64 -18.50 -14.52
C ASP A 2 -14.86 -17.19 -14.44
N ASP A 3 -14.42 -16.88 -13.22
CA ASP A 3 -13.65 -15.69 -12.96
C ASP A 3 -12.24 -15.90 -13.52
N ILE A 4 -11.74 -14.94 -14.29
CA ILE A 4 -10.41 -15.08 -14.91
C ILE A 4 -9.40 -15.01 -13.76
N PRO A 5 -8.52 -16.01 -13.57
CA PRO A 5 -7.57 -15.94 -12.50
C PRO A 5 -6.57 -14.82 -12.76
N TRP A 6 -6.11 -14.19 -11.69
CA TRP A 6 -4.97 -13.31 -11.76
C TRP A 6 -3.68 -14.11 -12.04
N HIS A 7 -2.77 -13.52 -12.82
CA HIS A 7 -1.45 -14.07 -13.12
C HIS A 7 -0.37 -13.29 -12.38
N GLN A 8 0.80 -13.92 -12.16
CA GLN A 8 1.96 -13.26 -11.56
C GLN A 8 3.25 -13.57 -12.33
N VAL A 9 4.09 -12.55 -12.45
CA VAL A 9 5.51 -12.67 -12.81
C VAL A 9 6.36 -11.95 -11.77
N ASN A 10 7.53 -12.48 -11.48
CA ASN A 10 8.50 -11.87 -10.56
C ASN A 10 9.66 -11.34 -11.39
N ILE A 11 9.87 -10.02 -11.41
CA ILE A 11 10.91 -9.36 -12.21
C ILE A 11 12.05 -8.90 -11.32
N THR A 12 13.27 -9.28 -11.68
CA THR A 12 14.51 -8.83 -11.04
C THR A 12 15.12 -7.71 -11.86
N TYR A 13 15.10 -6.49 -11.32
CA TYR A 13 15.70 -5.32 -11.96
C TYR A 13 17.18 -5.18 -11.61
N PRO A 14 18.03 -4.76 -12.56
CA PRO A 14 19.45 -4.52 -12.31
C PRO A 14 19.65 -3.31 -11.41
N GLY A 15 20.78 -3.28 -10.70
CA GLY A 15 21.17 -2.18 -9.81
C GLY A 15 21.73 -2.67 -8.48
N GLN A 16 22.80 -2.03 -8.03
CA GLN A 16 23.46 -2.30 -6.74
C GLN A 16 22.60 -1.72 -5.60
N THR A 17 22.02 -0.53 -5.81
CA THR A 17 21.18 0.14 -4.82
C THR A 17 19.68 -0.09 -5.06
N ALA A 18 18.88 0.04 -4.00
CA ALA A 18 17.42 -0.01 -4.13
C ALA A 18 16.85 1.10 -5.05
N ARG A 19 17.56 2.25 -5.12
CA ARG A 19 17.23 3.38 -5.98
C ARG A 19 17.48 3.07 -7.45
N GLU A 20 18.63 2.50 -7.79
CA GLU A 20 18.91 2.06 -9.18
C GLU A 20 17.88 1.04 -9.66
N ARG A 21 17.59 0.02 -8.83
CA ARG A 21 16.57 -0.98 -9.16
C ARG A 21 15.19 -0.36 -9.37
N GLU A 22 14.84 0.65 -8.57
CA GLU A 22 13.60 1.41 -8.74
C GLU A 22 13.57 2.18 -10.07
N GLN A 23 14.66 2.84 -10.44
CA GLN A 23 14.74 3.59 -11.69
C GLN A 23 14.50 2.68 -12.90
N HIS A 24 15.19 1.53 -12.95
CA HIS A 24 14.96 0.53 -13.99
C HIS A 24 13.52 0.00 -13.97
N ALA A 25 12.98 -0.29 -12.79
CA ALA A 25 11.61 -0.78 -12.64
C ALA A 25 10.58 0.22 -13.16
N VAL A 26 10.66 1.47 -12.71
CA VAL A 26 9.70 2.52 -13.07
C VAL A 26 9.74 2.82 -14.56
N VAL A 27 10.94 2.89 -15.17
CA VAL A 27 11.07 3.08 -16.62
C VAL A 27 10.43 1.93 -17.40
N HIS A 28 10.70 0.69 -17.00
CA HIS A 28 10.13 -0.48 -17.66
C HIS A 28 8.61 -0.55 -17.51
N LEU A 29 8.12 -0.53 -16.26
CA LEU A 29 6.72 -0.74 -15.92
C LEU A 29 5.81 0.38 -16.43
N SER A 30 6.28 1.64 -16.42
CA SER A 30 5.52 2.77 -16.97
C SER A 30 5.25 2.64 -18.47
N ARG A 31 6.05 1.85 -19.18
CA ARG A 31 5.86 1.58 -20.61
C ARG A 31 4.97 0.36 -20.84
N VAL A 32 5.32 -0.78 -20.25
CA VAL A 32 4.72 -2.07 -20.65
C VAL A 32 3.32 -2.29 -20.10
N LEU A 33 3.01 -1.80 -18.90
CA LEU A 33 1.70 -2.03 -18.28
C LEU A 33 0.58 -1.22 -18.97
N PRO A 34 0.73 0.10 -19.21
CA PRO A 34 -0.26 0.84 -20.01
C PRO A 34 -0.38 0.33 -21.45
N ALA A 35 0.72 -0.13 -22.05
CA ALA A 35 0.69 -0.73 -23.40
C ALA A 35 -0.11 -2.04 -23.43
N ALA A 36 0.08 -2.93 -22.43
CA ALA A 36 -0.67 -4.18 -22.32
C ALA A 36 -2.18 -3.92 -22.13
N GLU A 37 -2.52 -2.91 -21.33
CA GLU A 37 -3.90 -2.49 -21.08
C GLU A 37 -4.54 -1.89 -22.34
N THR A 38 -3.83 -0.98 -23.02
CA THR A 38 -4.28 -0.36 -24.29
C THR A 38 -4.47 -1.40 -25.40
N ALA A 39 -3.62 -2.43 -25.44
CA ALA A 39 -3.72 -3.53 -26.38
C ALA A 39 -4.84 -4.54 -26.04
N GLY A 40 -5.59 -4.32 -24.95
CA GLY A 40 -6.68 -5.21 -24.52
C GLY A 40 -6.19 -6.58 -24.05
N LEU A 41 -4.96 -6.69 -23.56
CA LEU A 41 -4.40 -7.94 -23.05
C LEU A 41 -4.74 -8.14 -21.57
N ILE A 42 -4.82 -7.05 -20.81
CA ILE A 42 -5.12 -7.05 -19.38
C ILE A 42 -6.18 -6.00 -19.05
N THR A 43 -6.97 -6.24 -18.01
CA THR A 43 -7.98 -5.30 -17.49
C THR A 43 -7.54 -4.61 -16.21
N SER A 44 -6.64 -5.24 -15.45
CA SER A 44 -6.16 -4.73 -14.18
C SER A 44 -4.78 -5.27 -13.90
N TRP A 45 -4.01 -4.53 -13.11
CA TRP A 45 -2.65 -4.88 -12.75
C TRP A 45 -2.19 -4.09 -11.53
N TRP A 46 -1.28 -4.67 -10.77
CA TRP A 46 -0.59 -3.99 -9.68
C TRP A 46 0.75 -4.68 -9.42
N PHE A 47 1.65 -4.00 -8.73
CA PHE A 47 2.94 -4.58 -8.36
C PHE A 47 3.15 -4.54 -6.86
N ILE A 48 4.06 -5.35 -6.32
CA ILE A 48 4.55 -5.21 -4.95
C ILE A 48 6.05 -5.43 -4.90
N ARG A 49 6.73 -4.65 -4.06
CA ARG A 49 8.19 -4.64 -3.95
C ARG A 49 8.61 -5.54 -2.78
N LYS A 50 9.03 -6.76 -3.07
CA LYS A 50 9.54 -7.72 -2.07
C LYS A 50 10.57 -8.65 -2.69
N GLY A 51 11.86 -8.31 -2.56
CA GLY A 51 12.92 -8.96 -3.34
C GLY A 51 12.78 -8.59 -4.81
N ALA A 52 12.61 -9.59 -5.68
CA ALA A 52 12.10 -9.37 -7.04
C ALA A 52 10.71 -8.71 -6.98
N TRP A 53 10.41 -7.80 -7.90
CA TRP A 53 9.12 -7.14 -7.93
C TRP A 53 8.08 -8.11 -8.47
N ARG A 54 7.01 -8.34 -7.72
CA ARG A 54 5.92 -9.21 -8.15
C ARG A 54 4.92 -8.37 -8.90
N ILE A 55 4.71 -8.66 -10.17
CA ILE A 55 3.73 -8.00 -11.04
C ILE A 55 2.55 -8.93 -11.16
N ARG A 56 1.41 -8.51 -10.64
CA ARG A 56 0.14 -9.24 -10.67
C ARG A 56 -0.75 -8.57 -11.71
N TYR A 57 -1.30 -9.34 -12.64
CA TYR A 57 -2.14 -8.81 -13.73
C TYR A 57 -3.32 -9.73 -14.01
N LEU A 58 -4.44 -9.13 -14.42
CA LEU A 58 -5.68 -9.82 -14.76
C LEU A 58 -5.87 -9.79 -16.28
N PRO A 59 -5.71 -10.92 -16.98
CA PRO A 59 -5.90 -10.98 -18.42
C PRO A 59 -7.34 -10.73 -18.86
N THR A 60 -7.56 -10.33 -20.11
CA THR A 60 -8.90 -10.30 -20.71
C THR A 60 -9.37 -11.71 -21.09
N LYS A 61 -10.67 -11.88 -21.39
CA LYS A 61 -11.25 -13.17 -21.86
C LYS A 61 -10.76 -13.62 -23.24
N ARG A 62 -9.96 -12.80 -23.92
CA ARG A 62 -9.42 -13.12 -25.25
C ARG A 62 -8.44 -14.29 -25.13
N SER A 63 -8.48 -15.23 -26.08
CA SER A 63 -7.47 -16.29 -26.16
C SER A 63 -6.05 -15.70 -26.17
N ASP A 64 -5.16 -16.37 -25.45
CA ASP A 64 -3.73 -16.06 -25.32
C ASP A 64 -3.42 -14.69 -24.69
N SER A 65 -4.41 -13.96 -24.18
CA SER A 65 -4.22 -12.65 -23.56
C SER A 65 -3.18 -12.70 -22.43
N GLY A 66 -3.27 -13.70 -21.56
CA GLY A 66 -2.34 -13.91 -20.45
C GLY A 66 -0.91 -14.18 -20.92
N ASP A 67 -0.74 -15.02 -21.95
CA ASP A 67 0.57 -15.34 -22.50
C ASP A 67 1.20 -14.18 -23.28
N GLN A 68 0.40 -13.43 -24.01
CA GLN A 68 0.84 -12.21 -24.71
C GLN A 68 1.22 -11.12 -23.71
N ALA A 69 0.40 -10.91 -22.67
CA ALA A 69 0.71 -9.99 -21.58
C ALA A 69 2.02 -10.40 -20.90
N ARG A 70 2.18 -11.67 -20.54
CA ARG A 70 3.43 -12.19 -19.96
C ARG A 70 4.63 -11.88 -20.83
N ARG A 71 4.59 -12.19 -22.14
CA ARG A 71 5.69 -11.89 -23.07
C ARG A 71 6.05 -10.41 -23.08
N LEU A 72 5.05 -9.54 -23.21
CA LEU A 72 5.24 -8.09 -23.20
C LEU A 72 5.83 -7.57 -21.88
N LEU A 73 5.33 -8.06 -20.74
CA LEU A 73 5.80 -7.65 -19.41
C LEU A 73 7.21 -8.14 -19.07
N THR A 74 7.71 -9.15 -19.77
CA THR A 74 8.96 -9.84 -19.43
C THR A 74 10.05 -9.65 -20.48
N GLU A 75 9.76 -8.90 -21.54
CA GLU A 75 10.69 -8.64 -22.62
C GLU A 75 11.92 -7.88 -22.12
N GLY A 76 13.11 -8.45 -22.34
CA GLY A 76 14.38 -7.81 -21.99
C GLY A 76 14.68 -7.70 -20.49
N VAL A 77 13.94 -8.40 -19.63
CA VAL A 77 14.19 -8.42 -18.18
C VAL A 77 14.37 -9.83 -17.64
N THR A 78 15.13 -9.97 -16.54
CA THR A 78 15.23 -11.23 -15.81
C THR A 78 13.95 -11.47 -15.01
N TRP A 79 13.29 -12.60 -15.21
CA TRP A 79 12.02 -12.91 -14.56
C TRP A 79 11.82 -14.38 -14.23
N THR A 80 10.91 -14.67 -13.32
CA THR A 80 10.37 -16.01 -13.03
C THR A 80 8.84 -16.00 -12.98
N GLY A 81 8.22 -17.13 -13.30
CA GLY A 81 6.78 -17.33 -13.11
C GLY A 81 6.45 -17.70 -11.66
N ASP A 82 5.20 -17.47 -11.26
CA ASP A 82 4.68 -17.86 -9.95
C ASP A 82 3.14 -17.92 -9.99
N ILE A 83 2.55 -18.64 -9.03
CA ILE A 83 1.10 -18.68 -8.85
C ILE A 83 0.72 -17.53 -7.91
N TYR A 84 -0.28 -16.73 -8.30
CA TYR A 84 -0.79 -15.71 -7.37
C TYR A 84 -1.89 -16.28 -6.48
N GLU A 85 -1.58 -16.34 -5.18
CA GLU A 85 -2.55 -16.62 -4.14
C GLU A 85 -2.98 -15.30 -3.48
N ALA A 86 -4.24 -14.90 -3.69
CA ALA A 86 -4.77 -13.70 -3.06
C ALA A 86 -4.92 -13.90 -1.56
N GLU A 87 -4.52 -12.88 -0.80
CA GLU A 87 -4.56 -12.89 0.67
C GLU A 87 -6.00 -12.64 1.19
N THR A 88 -7.00 -13.30 0.60
CA THR A 88 -8.45 -13.07 0.77
C THR A 88 -8.89 -13.07 2.23
N HIS A 89 -8.45 -14.06 3.01
CA HIS A 89 -8.75 -14.13 4.44
C HIS A 89 -8.16 -12.95 5.21
N ALA A 90 -6.94 -12.54 4.84
CA ALA A 90 -6.27 -11.44 5.51
C ALA A 90 -6.96 -10.11 5.23
N PHE A 91 -7.46 -9.92 4.00
CA PHE A 91 -8.19 -8.74 3.55
C PHE A 91 -9.69 -8.75 3.87
N GLY A 92 -10.21 -9.75 4.57
CA GLY A 92 -11.58 -9.74 5.08
C GLY A 92 -12.64 -10.31 4.13
N GLY A 93 -12.26 -11.22 3.23
CA GLY A 93 -13.18 -11.95 2.36
C GLY A 93 -13.04 -11.55 0.88
N HIS A 94 -13.78 -12.24 0.01
CA HIS A 94 -13.68 -12.06 -1.44
C HIS A 94 -14.04 -10.64 -1.88
N ASP A 95 -15.13 -10.08 -1.37
CA ASP A 95 -15.56 -8.72 -1.73
C ASP A 95 -14.55 -7.66 -1.29
N ALA A 96 -14.00 -7.80 -0.09
CA ALA A 96 -12.96 -6.91 0.41
C ALA A 96 -11.62 -7.07 -0.34
N MET A 97 -11.31 -8.28 -0.81
CA MET A 97 -10.16 -8.52 -1.69
C MET A 97 -10.35 -7.87 -3.05
N THR A 98 -11.56 -7.89 -3.62
CA THR A 98 -11.90 -7.17 -4.86
C THR A 98 -11.72 -5.66 -4.70
N ILE A 99 -12.13 -5.10 -3.56
CA ILE A 99 -11.88 -3.69 -3.21
C ILE A 99 -10.37 -3.43 -3.14
N ALA A 100 -9.62 -4.31 -2.48
CA ALA A 100 -8.16 -4.19 -2.38
C ALA A 100 -7.49 -4.24 -3.76
N HIS A 101 -7.88 -5.16 -4.64
CA HIS A 101 -7.36 -5.23 -6.02
C HIS A 101 -7.66 -3.98 -6.83
N THR A 102 -8.90 -3.45 -6.72
CA THR A 102 -9.29 -2.21 -7.38
C THR A 102 -8.42 -1.05 -6.91
N LEU A 103 -8.24 -0.90 -5.59
CA LEU A 103 -7.35 0.12 -5.04
C LEU A 103 -5.89 -0.09 -5.47
N PHE A 104 -5.39 -1.33 -5.42
CA PHE A 104 -3.99 -1.62 -5.75
C PHE A 104 -3.68 -1.31 -7.20
N HIS A 105 -4.64 -1.50 -8.09
CA HIS A 105 -4.50 -1.11 -9.49
C HIS A 105 -4.39 0.40 -9.67
N LEU A 106 -5.36 1.15 -9.11
CA LEU A 106 -5.36 2.61 -9.19
C LEU A 106 -4.13 3.22 -8.50
N ASP A 107 -3.78 2.72 -7.31
CA ASP A 107 -2.59 3.10 -6.55
C ASP A 107 -1.31 2.84 -7.37
N SER A 108 -1.18 1.67 -8.00
CA SER A 108 -0.01 1.34 -8.81
C SER A 108 0.14 2.25 -10.04
N ARG A 109 -0.96 2.62 -10.70
CA ARG A 109 -0.96 3.57 -11.82
C ARG A 109 -0.42 4.93 -11.41
N HIS A 110 -0.94 5.50 -10.31
CA HIS A 110 -0.47 6.78 -9.80
C HIS A 110 0.95 6.69 -9.23
N LEU A 111 1.31 5.58 -8.58
CA LEU A 111 2.64 5.35 -8.03
C LEU A 111 3.72 5.36 -9.10
N LEU A 112 3.51 4.74 -10.26
CA LEU A 112 4.52 4.75 -11.33
C LEU A 112 4.81 6.19 -11.81
N ALA A 113 3.76 6.98 -12.06
CA ALA A 113 3.91 8.38 -12.45
C ALA A 113 4.57 9.22 -11.34
N TYR A 114 4.18 9.00 -10.08
CA TYR A 114 4.74 9.69 -8.93
C TYR A 114 6.22 9.34 -8.71
N LEU A 115 6.59 8.06 -8.76
CA LEU A 115 7.96 7.60 -8.54
C LEU A 115 8.91 8.04 -9.68
N HIS A 116 8.40 8.18 -10.90
CA HIS A 116 9.15 8.70 -12.03
C HIS A 116 9.68 10.12 -11.78
N GLN A 117 8.99 10.91 -10.96
CA GLN A 117 9.38 12.28 -10.59
C GLN A 117 10.43 12.34 -9.46
N HIS A 118 10.89 11.19 -8.95
CA HIS A 118 11.84 11.08 -7.83
C HIS A 118 11.45 11.92 -6.59
N PRO A 119 10.26 11.68 -6.02
CA PRO A 119 9.68 12.55 -5.01
C PRO A 119 10.40 12.42 -3.67
N THR A 120 10.53 13.53 -2.96
CA THR A 120 11.05 13.60 -1.59
C THR A 120 9.95 13.48 -0.52
N THR A 121 8.68 13.52 -0.92
CA THR A 121 7.50 13.63 -0.04
C THR A 121 6.71 12.33 0.13
N ARG A 122 7.38 11.16 -0.03
CA ARG A 122 6.72 9.84 0.02
C ARG A 122 5.95 9.62 1.33
N ARG A 123 6.54 10.02 2.45
CA ARG A 123 5.97 9.76 3.79
C ARG A 123 4.70 10.57 3.99
N GLU A 124 4.79 11.86 3.74
CA GLU A 124 3.70 12.83 3.87
C GLU A 124 2.54 12.46 2.95
N HIS A 125 2.84 12.17 1.68
CA HIS A 125 1.81 11.76 0.72
C HIS A 125 1.10 10.47 1.15
N SER A 126 1.86 9.48 1.65
CA SER A 126 1.27 8.22 2.10
C SER A 126 0.38 8.39 3.33
N LEU A 127 0.75 9.27 4.28
CA LEU A 127 -0.09 9.57 5.45
C LEU A 127 -1.42 10.18 5.03
N ILE A 128 -1.40 11.12 4.08
CA ILE A 128 -2.62 11.76 3.55
C ILE A 128 -3.54 10.72 2.88
N LEU A 129 -3.00 9.86 2.02
CA LEU A 129 -3.78 8.82 1.34
C LEU A 129 -4.37 7.79 2.31
N CYS A 130 -3.56 7.31 3.27
CA CYS A 130 -4.01 6.35 4.26
C CYS A 130 -5.07 6.96 5.19
N THR A 131 -4.94 8.23 5.55
CA THR A 131 -5.94 8.97 6.33
C THR A 131 -7.25 9.12 5.55
N ALA A 132 -7.18 9.39 4.24
CA ALA A 132 -8.36 9.45 3.38
C ALA A 132 -9.14 8.13 3.35
N LEU A 133 -8.41 7.01 3.24
CA LEU A 133 -8.98 5.66 3.32
C LEU A 133 -9.68 5.43 4.66
N MET A 134 -9.03 5.74 5.79
CA MET A 134 -9.60 5.51 7.11
C MET A 134 -10.83 6.39 7.38
N ARG A 135 -10.77 7.68 7.02
CA ARG A 135 -11.90 8.61 7.18
C ARG A 135 -13.11 8.18 6.35
N ALA A 136 -12.88 7.80 5.09
CA ALA A 136 -13.95 7.31 4.23
C ALA A 136 -14.48 5.93 4.66
N ALA A 137 -13.69 5.17 5.44
CA ALA A 137 -14.14 3.95 6.10
C ALA A 137 -14.95 4.21 7.39
N ALA A 138 -15.29 5.48 7.67
CA ALA A 138 -16.00 5.95 8.86
C ALA A 138 -15.31 5.61 10.18
N LEU A 139 -13.97 5.54 10.19
CA LEU A 139 -13.22 5.37 11.43
C LEU A 139 -13.10 6.68 12.19
N ASP A 140 -13.48 6.67 13.47
CA ASP A 140 -13.18 7.79 14.35
C ASP A 140 -11.66 7.93 14.61
N LEU A 141 -11.26 8.98 15.32
CA LEU A 141 -9.84 9.25 15.53
C LEU A 141 -9.13 8.16 16.35
N ASN A 142 -9.80 7.57 17.34
CA ASN A 142 -9.24 6.49 18.15
C ASN A 142 -9.13 5.20 17.34
N GLU A 143 -10.14 4.90 16.52
CA GLU A 143 -10.11 3.77 15.59
C GLU A 143 -9.00 3.93 14.54
N GLN A 144 -8.72 5.16 14.09
CA GLN A 144 -7.55 5.46 13.26
C GLN A 144 -6.24 5.20 14.00
N GLY A 145 -6.13 5.63 15.27
CA GLY A 145 -4.99 5.34 16.15
C GLY A 145 -4.72 3.84 16.28
N ASP A 146 -5.78 3.04 16.42
CA ASP A 146 -5.70 1.58 16.52
C ASP A 146 -5.21 0.93 15.21
N VAL A 147 -5.60 1.45 14.05
CA VAL A 147 -5.02 1.00 12.77
C VAL A 147 -3.51 1.22 12.75
N TRP A 148 -3.01 2.38 13.20
CA TRP A 148 -1.58 2.63 13.29
C TRP A 148 -0.88 1.70 14.28
N ALA A 149 -1.52 1.42 15.42
CA ALA A 149 -1.03 0.45 16.41
C ALA A 149 -0.87 -0.95 15.79
N GLN A 150 -1.85 -1.42 15.02
CA GLN A 150 -1.75 -2.72 14.31
C GLN A 150 -0.63 -2.72 13.26
N VAL A 151 -0.39 -1.60 12.57
CA VAL A 151 0.77 -1.46 11.67
C VAL A 151 2.10 -1.53 12.43
N VAL A 152 2.17 -0.93 13.62
CA VAL A 152 3.32 -1.04 14.53
C VAL A 152 3.57 -2.49 14.91
N GLU A 153 2.55 -3.24 15.33
CA GLU A 153 2.65 -4.67 15.68
C GLU A 153 3.20 -5.49 14.50
N HIS A 154 2.68 -5.27 13.30
CA HIS A 154 3.17 -5.90 12.06
C HIS A 154 4.61 -5.54 11.70
N ARG A 155 5.21 -4.54 12.35
CA ARG A 155 6.57 -4.05 12.12
C ARG A 155 7.44 -4.08 13.37
N ALA A 156 6.98 -4.67 14.46
CA ALA A 156 7.65 -4.62 15.77
C ALA A 156 9.12 -5.05 15.71
N ALA A 157 9.43 -6.12 14.97
CA ALA A 157 10.81 -6.61 14.79
C ALA A 157 11.79 -5.57 14.22
N HIS A 158 11.29 -4.53 13.52
CA HIS A 158 12.10 -3.49 12.90
C HIS A 158 12.23 -2.22 13.77
N LEU A 159 11.46 -2.09 14.85
CA LEU A 159 11.59 -0.95 15.77
C LEU A 159 12.92 -0.96 16.52
N ASN A 160 13.41 -2.14 16.89
CA ASN A 160 14.68 -2.31 17.61
C ASN A 160 15.91 -1.94 16.77
N GLN A 161 15.72 -1.69 15.47
CA GLN A 161 16.77 -1.30 14.53
C GLN A 161 16.78 0.21 14.26
N ALA A 162 15.80 0.95 14.78
CA ALA A 162 15.72 2.40 14.61
C ALA A 162 16.73 3.10 15.55
N PRO A 163 17.51 4.08 15.07
CA PRO A 163 18.37 4.88 15.94
C PRO A 163 17.57 5.55 17.05
N ARG A 164 18.13 5.61 18.27
CA ARG A 164 17.56 6.43 19.35
C ARG A 164 17.44 7.87 18.85
N THR A 165 16.22 8.37 18.83
CA THR A 165 15.92 9.76 18.47
C THR A 165 15.81 10.56 19.76
N ASP A 166 16.40 11.76 19.78
CA ASP A 166 16.24 12.70 20.88
C ASP A 166 14.75 13.03 21.11
N ALA A 167 14.35 13.18 22.38
CA ALA A 167 12.95 13.36 22.76
C ALA A 167 12.30 14.58 22.10
N ARG A 168 13.01 15.72 22.02
CA ARG A 168 12.48 16.95 21.39
C ARG A 168 12.33 16.79 19.89
N ARG A 169 13.30 16.12 19.24
CA ARG A 169 13.20 15.82 17.80
C ARG A 169 12.02 14.89 17.53
N TRP A 170 11.79 13.92 18.39
CA TRP A 170 10.66 13.01 18.29
C TRP A 170 9.33 13.72 18.49
N GLU A 171 9.20 14.56 19.52
CA GLU A 171 8.01 15.38 19.78
C GLU A 171 7.64 16.26 18.58
N ARG A 172 8.62 16.95 17.98
CA ARG A 172 8.40 17.74 16.76
C ARG A 172 7.93 16.87 15.60
N PHE A 173 8.57 15.72 15.38
CA PHE A 173 8.21 14.80 14.30
C PHE A 173 6.77 14.27 14.47
N THR A 174 6.39 13.88 15.69
CA THR A 174 5.03 13.46 16.01
C THR A 174 4.02 14.59 15.83
N GLY A 175 4.39 15.84 16.15
CA GLY A 175 3.58 17.04 15.87
C GLY A 175 3.38 17.30 14.37
N ASP A 176 4.41 17.11 13.55
CA ASP A 176 4.30 17.22 12.09
C ASP A 176 3.39 16.11 11.51
N VAL A 177 3.51 14.87 12.03
CA VAL A 177 2.62 13.76 11.65
C VAL A 177 1.18 14.05 12.06
N TRP A 178 0.93 14.54 13.26
CA TRP A 178 -0.40 14.95 13.73
C TRP A 178 -1.06 15.96 12.79
N SER A 179 -0.30 16.99 12.37
CA SER A 179 -0.78 17.99 11.41
C SER A 179 -1.23 17.37 10.08
N LEU A 180 -0.48 16.36 9.59
CA LEU A 180 -0.84 15.63 8.37
C LEU A 180 -2.08 14.74 8.54
N LEU A 181 -2.21 14.08 9.70
CA LEU A 181 -3.35 13.20 10.02
C LEU A 181 -4.64 13.99 10.21
N LEU A 182 -4.58 15.21 10.74
CA LEU A 182 -5.76 16.08 10.90
C LEU A 182 -6.04 16.94 9.68
N GLY A 183 -5.04 17.26 8.88
CA GLY A 183 -5.17 18.10 7.70
C GLY A 183 -6.17 17.57 6.68
N ALA A 184 -6.60 18.47 5.80
CA ALA A 184 -7.32 18.14 4.57
C ALA A 184 -6.47 18.59 3.38
N PRO A 185 -6.39 17.78 2.31
CA PRO A 185 -5.69 18.23 1.11
C PRO A 185 -6.40 19.45 0.51
N ARG A 186 -5.62 20.45 0.11
CA ARG A 186 -6.16 21.67 -0.54
C ARG A 186 -6.92 21.37 -1.83
N THR A 187 -6.50 20.32 -2.53
CA THR A 187 -7.14 19.80 -3.73
C THR A 187 -7.16 18.28 -3.67
N THR A 188 -8.29 17.68 -4.02
CA THR A 188 -8.43 16.22 -4.10
C THR A 188 -7.98 15.74 -5.47
N SER A 189 -6.95 14.90 -5.53
CA SER A 189 -6.54 14.22 -6.75
C SER A 189 -7.33 12.93 -6.97
N ASP A 190 -7.28 12.39 -8.19
CA ASP A 190 -7.85 11.06 -8.50
C ASP A 190 -7.25 9.97 -7.61
N TRP A 191 -5.97 10.10 -7.24
CA TRP A 191 -5.29 9.17 -6.33
C TRP A 191 -5.89 9.21 -4.92
N HIS A 192 -6.13 10.41 -4.38
CA HIS A 192 -6.82 10.58 -3.11
C HIS A 192 -8.25 10.03 -3.17
N THR A 193 -8.96 10.28 -4.27
CA THR A 193 -10.31 9.78 -4.51
C THR A 193 -10.35 8.25 -4.55
N ALA A 194 -9.34 7.58 -5.13
CA ALA A 194 -9.23 6.13 -5.13
C ALA A 194 -9.17 5.54 -3.71
N PHE A 195 -8.37 6.14 -2.83
CA PHE A 195 -8.28 5.74 -1.42
C PHE A 195 -9.59 5.98 -0.67
N ALA A 196 -10.23 7.13 -0.87
CA ALA A 196 -11.52 7.44 -0.27
C ALA A 196 -12.62 6.46 -0.75
N ASN A 197 -12.67 6.14 -2.05
CA ASN A 197 -13.64 5.20 -2.60
C ASN A 197 -13.47 3.79 -2.04
N ALA A 198 -12.22 3.33 -1.87
CA ALA A 198 -11.94 2.05 -1.23
C ALA A 198 -12.39 2.05 0.24
N GLY A 199 -12.17 3.15 0.96
CA GLY A 199 -12.61 3.30 2.35
C GLY A 199 -14.12 3.21 2.48
N ALA A 200 -14.84 3.98 1.65
CA ALA A 200 -16.30 3.95 1.61
C ALA A 200 -16.85 2.57 1.23
N ALA A 201 -16.16 1.84 0.33
CA ALA A 201 -16.54 0.48 -0.04
C ALA A 201 -16.34 -0.52 1.12
N LEU A 202 -15.22 -0.43 1.85
CA LEU A 202 -14.98 -1.25 3.04
C LEU A 202 -15.96 -0.94 4.17
N HIS A 203 -16.33 0.33 4.35
CA HIS A 203 -17.39 0.71 5.28
C HIS A 203 -18.72 0.03 4.93
N ARG A 204 -19.15 0.07 3.66
CA ARG A 204 -20.36 -0.65 3.24
C ARG A 204 -20.28 -2.16 3.50
N GLN A 205 -19.13 -2.79 3.31
CA GLN A 205 -18.93 -4.21 3.63
C GLN A 205 -19.03 -4.48 5.14
N ARG A 206 -18.53 -3.57 5.99
CA ARG A 206 -18.73 -3.62 7.44
C ARG A 206 -20.21 -3.52 7.80
N GLU A 207 -20.93 -2.53 7.27
CA GLU A 207 -22.35 -2.30 7.57
C GLU A 207 -23.23 -3.48 7.11
N ASN A 208 -22.88 -4.11 5.99
CA ASN A 208 -23.57 -5.29 5.49
C ASN A 208 -23.19 -6.58 6.23
N GLY A 209 -22.22 -6.55 7.15
CA GLY A 209 -21.76 -7.72 7.90
C GLY A 209 -21.00 -8.77 7.09
N THR A 210 -20.47 -8.41 5.92
CA THR A 210 -19.81 -9.34 4.97
C THR A 210 -18.31 -9.44 5.15
N LEU A 211 -17.70 -8.57 5.98
CA LEU A 211 -16.29 -8.66 6.32
C LEU A 211 -16.01 -9.87 7.20
N THR A 212 -15.09 -10.74 6.77
CA THR A 212 -14.65 -11.90 7.56
C THR A 212 -13.54 -11.56 8.57
N ARG A 213 -13.14 -10.29 8.64
CA ARG A 213 -12.09 -9.78 9.52
C ARG A 213 -12.40 -8.33 9.93
N GLY A 214 -12.00 -7.93 11.14
CA GLY A 214 -12.20 -6.58 11.62
C GLY A 214 -11.65 -5.50 10.67
N LEU A 215 -12.45 -4.46 10.42
CA LEU A 215 -12.15 -3.39 9.46
C LEU A 215 -10.78 -2.74 9.70
N ARG A 216 -10.42 -2.49 10.97
CA ARG A 216 -9.13 -1.91 11.34
C ARG A 216 -7.94 -2.77 10.91
N ALA A 217 -8.05 -4.09 11.06
CA ALA A 217 -7.02 -5.03 10.60
C ALA A 217 -6.92 -5.11 9.08
N VAL A 218 -8.06 -5.02 8.38
CA VAL A 218 -8.09 -4.97 6.91
C VAL A 218 -7.40 -3.70 6.40
N ILE A 219 -7.69 -2.54 7.02
CA ILE A 219 -7.08 -1.27 6.63
C ILE A 219 -5.59 -1.22 6.98
N ALA A 220 -5.17 -1.77 8.13
CA ALA A 220 -3.74 -1.88 8.47
C ALA A 220 -2.94 -2.61 7.37
N LEU A 221 -3.52 -3.65 6.77
CA LEU A 221 -2.91 -4.33 5.62
C LEU A 221 -2.91 -3.48 4.36
N HIS A 222 -3.94 -2.67 4.10
CA HIS A 222 -3.93 -1.71 2.98
C HIS A 222 -2.77 -0.71 3.12
N VAL A 223 -2.55 -0.17 4.31
CA VAL A 223 -1.42 0.73 4.62
C VAL A 223 -0.08 0.04 4.33
N ILE A 224 0.11 -1.17 4.85
CA ILE A 224 1.33 -1.95 4.65
C ILE A 224 1.58 -2.23 3.17
N PHE A 225 0.56 -2.66 2.43
CA PHE A 225 0.69 -2.98 1.01
C PHE A 225 1.00 -1.72 0.19
N HIS A 226 0.37 -0.59 0.51
CA HIS A 226 0.69 0.70 -0.10
C HIS A 226 2.15 1.10 0.17
N TRP A 227 2.62 1.04 1.42
CA TRP A 227 4.00 1.38 1.76
C TRP A 227 5.04 0.45 1.12
N ASN A 228 4.71 -0.83 0.97
CA ASN A 228 5.55 -1.78 0.24
C ASN A 228 5.66 -1.40 -1.24
N ARG A 229 4.57 -0.98 -1.89
CA ARG A 229 4.60 -0.49 -3.28
C ARG A 229 5.33 0.84 -3.43
N LEU A 230 5.13 1.74 -2.49
CA LEU A 230 5.81 3.04 -2.43
C LEU A 230 7.33 2.92 -2.17
N GLY A 231 7.76 1.77 -1.64
CA GLY A 231 9.17 1.47 -1.37
C GLY A 231 9.68 2.09 -0.07
N LEU A 232 8.81 2.29 0.92
CA LEU A 232 9.25 2.71 2.25
C LEU A 232 9.95 1.54 2.96
N PRO A 233 11.19 1.72 3.48
CA PRO A 233 11.86 0.69 4.26
C PRO A 233 11.05 0.27 5.48
N ALA A 234 11.12 -1.01 5.88
CA ALA A 234 10.35 -1.53 7.00
C ALA A 234 10.59 -0.79 8.33
N THR A 235 11.82 -0.32 8.58
CA THR A 235 12.16 0.55 9.72
C THR A 235 11.47 1.91 9.63
N THR A 236 11.38 2.51 8.43
CA THR A 236 10.64 3.76 8.22
C THR A 236 9.14 3.56 8.42
N GLN A 237 8.58 2.44 7.93
CA GLN A 237 7.18 2.07 8.16
C GLN A 237 6.88 1.98 9.67
N ALA A 238 7.75 1.29 10.42
CA ALA A 238 7.62 1.14 11.87
C ALA A 238 7.65 2.50 12.59
N THR A 239 8.65 3.34 12.28
CA THR A 239 8.78 4.68 12.89
C THR A 239 7.61 5.59 12.55
N LEU A 240 7.14 5.57 11.30
CA LEU A 240 6.03 6.42 10.85
C LEU A 240 4.71 6.00 11.49
N ALA A 241 4.44 4.69 11.58
CA ALA A 241 3.27 4.16 12.26
C ALA A 241 3.30 4.47 13.76
N ARG A 242 4.45 4.35 14.43
CA ARG A 242 4.60 4.72 15.84
C ARG A 242 4.33 6.19 16.07
N ALA A 243 4.89 7.07 15.23
CA ALA A 243 4.61 8.50 15.33
C ALA A 243 3.11 8.81 15.09
N ALA A 244 2.45 8.13 14.16
CA ALA A 244 1.02 8.31 13.92
C ALA A 244 0.15 7.81 15.08
N GLN A 245 0.52 6.68 15.68
CA GLN A 245 -0.11 6.13 16.88
C GLN A 245 0.03 7.09 18.07
N GLU A 246 1.25 7.53 18.36
CA GLU A 246 1.54 8.44 19.49
C GLU A 246 1.01 9.86 19.25
N ALA A 247 0.88 10.30 18.00
CA ALA A 247 0.21 11.56 17.67
C ALA A 247 -1.26 11.54 18.09
N ILE A 248 -1.93 10.39 17.97
CA ILE A 248 -3.34 10.23 18.30
C ILE A 248 -3.55 9.91 19.79
N PHE A 249 -2.80 8.94 20.33
CA PHE A 249 -2.97 8.48 21.72
C PHE A 249 -2.14 9.25 22.75
N GLY A 250 -1.25 10.13 22.30
CA GLY A 250 -0.23 10.77 23.13
C GLY A 250 1.03 9.92 23.28
N LEU A 251 2.10 10.55 23.77
CA LEU A 251 3.31 9.83 24.17
C LEU A 251 2.98 8.95 25.39
N PRO A 252 3.46 7.70 25.44
CA PRO A 252 3.40 6.90 26.67
C PRO A 252 4.02 7.72 27.80
N ASN A 253 3.25 8.01 28.84
CA ASN A 253 3.72 8.80 29.96
C ASN A 253 4.82 7.98 30.68
N PRO A 254 6.09 8.41 30.72
CA PRO A 254 7.19 7.61 31.29
C PRO A 254 7.07 7.42 32.82
N HIS A 255 6.02 7.95 33.45
CA HIS A 255 5.77 7.93 34.89
C HIS A 255 4.51 7.15 35.31
N LEU A 256 3.85 6.43 34.40
CA LEU A 256 2.80 5.48 34.81
C LEU A 256 3.45 4.13 35.16
N PRO A 257 3.38 3.66 36.41
CA PRO A 257 3.83 2.31 36.75
C PRO A 257 2.94 1.27 36.04
N ASP A 258 3.52 0.12 35.71
CA ASP A 258 2.82 -1.04 35.15
C ASP A 258 1.56 -1.35 35.99
N PRO A 259 0.38 -1.51 35.37
CA PRO A 259 -0.76 -2.05 36.07
C PRO A 259 -0.55 -3.57 36.21
N GLY A 260 0.04 -3.96 37.34
CA GLY A 260 -0.12 -5.25 38.05
C GLY A 260 -0.14 -6.53 37.24
#